data_AF-A0A1X0RSB0-F1
#
_entry.id   AF-A0A1X0RSB0-F1
#
_cell.length_a   1.000
_cell.length_b   1.000
_cell.length_c   1.000
_cell.angle_alpha   90.00
_cell.angle_beta   90.00
_cell.angle_gamma   90.00
#
_symmetry.space_group_name_H-M   'P 1'
#
loop_
_entity.id
_entity.type
_entity.pdbx_description
1 polymer ?
#
loop_
_entity_poly.entity_id
_entity_poly.type
_entity_poly.pdbx_seq_one_letter_code
_entity_poly.pdbx_strand_id
1 'polypeptide(L)'
;MAMRGFEQCYKCMQITNNDHPKLKIIVKIVDKCAGCKLGNAIDLTPKAFKLLSKGNLNVGVLNISFKPVRCPKKKGLLPDLPVL
;
A
#
# COMPACT_ATOMS: atom_id res chain seq x y z
N MET A 1 -1.40 5.53 4.49
CA MET A 1 -2.61 5.79 3.68
C MET A 1 -3.29 7.07 4.14
N ALA A 2 -3.90 7.85 3.24
CA ALA A 2 -4.72 9.00 3.63
C ALA A 2 -6.06 8.54 4.23
N MET A 3 -6.35 8.93 5.47
CA MET A 3 -7.55 8.53 6.21
C MET A 3 -7.91 9.58 7.27
N ARG A 4 -9.18 9.65 7.69
CA ARG A 4 -9.64 10.67 8.66
C ARG A 4 -9.20 10.29 10.08
N GLY A 5 -9.51 9.07 10.50
CA GLY A 5 -9.10 8.51 11.78
C GLY A 5 -8.15 7.34 11.58
N PHE A 6 -8.57 6.18 12.08
CA PHE A 6 -7.84 4.91 12.01
C PHE A 6 -8.66 3.84 11.29
N GLU A 7 -9.62 4.24 10.46
CA GLU A 7 -10.61 3.35 9.85
C GLU A 7 -9.98 2.33 8.89
N GLN A 8 -8.75 2.56 8.44
CA GLN A 8 -8.01 1.65 7.57
C GLN A 8 -6.88 0.90 8.28
N CYS A 9 -6.61 1.16 9.56
CA CYS A 9 -5.55 0.49 10.30
C CYS A 9 -5.71 -1.02 10.25
N TYR A 10 -4.60 -1.71 9.93
CA TYR A 10 -4.47 -3.16 9.79
C TYR A 10 -5.35 -3.84 8.74
N LYS A 11 -6.13 -3.07 7.95
CA LYS A 11 -6.83 -3.59 6.78
C LYS A 11 -5.85 -3.83 5.63
N CYS A 12 -6.22 -4.73 4.73
CA CYS A 12 -5.45 -4.99 3.53
C CYS A 12 -6.10 -4.37 2.30
N MET A 13 -5.27 -3.78 1.45
CA MET A 13 -5.67 -3.19 0.17
C MET A 13 -4.95 -3.93 -0.96
N GLN A 14 -5.70 -4.32 -1.98
CA GLN A 14 -5.08 -4.67 -3.26
C GLN A 14 -4.85 -3.38 -4.03
N ILE A 15 -3.61 -3.11 -4.38
CA ILE A 15 -3.19 -1.95 -5.19
C ILE A 15 -2.84 -2.44 -6.59
N THR A 16 -3.32 -1.74 -7.61
CA THR A 16 -3.04 -2.01 -9.02
C THR A 16 -2.38 -0.78 -9.63
N ASN A 17 -1.28 -0.97 -10.37
CA ASN A 17 -0.75 0.08 -11.23
C ASN A 17 -1.63 0.15 -12.49
N ASN A 18 -2.31 1.28 -12.70
CA ASN A 18 -3.25 1.44 -13.81
C ASN A 18 -2.54 1.51 -15.17
N ASP A 19 -1.30 1.99 -15.22
CA ASP A 19 -0.49 2.05 -16.44
C ASP A 19 0.09 0.66 -16.78
N HIS A 20 0.17 -0.23 -15.78
CA HIS A 20 0.63 -1.61 -15.92
C HIS A 20 -0.26 -2.58 -15.13
N PRO A 21 -1.46 -2.92 -15.63
CA PRO A 21 -2.49 -3.64 -14.86
C PRO A 21 -2.09 -5.04 -14.34
N LYS A 22 -1.02 -5.64 -14.87
CA LYS A 22 -0.46 -6.90 -14.37
C LYS A 22 0.31 -6.73 -13.05
N LEU A 23 0.76 -5.52 -12.73
CA LEU A 23 1.46 -5.19 -11.49
C LEU A 23 0.43 -4.90 -10.39
N LYS A 24 0.22 -5.91 -9.53
CA LYS A 24 -0.70 -5.85 -8.40
C LYS A 24 -0.01 -6.34 -7.15
N ILE A 25 -0.26 -5.68 -6.03
CA ILE A 25 0.21 -6.11 -4.71
C ILE A 25 -0.91 -6.04 -3.68
N ILE A 26 -0.80 -6.83 -2.62
CA ILE A 26 -1.64 -6.68 -1.43
C ILE A 26 -0.75 -6.09 -0.34
N VAL A 27 -1.17 -4.94 0.22
CA VAL A 27 -0.48 -4.28 1.33
C VAL A 27 -1.38 -4.26 2.56
N LYS A 28 -0.77 -4.27 3.75
CA LYS A 28 -1.46 -3.98 5.01
C LYS A 28 -1.20 -2.53 5.38
N ILE A 29 -2.25 -1.80 5.72
CA ILE A 29 -2.12 -0.41 6.17
C ILE A 29 -1.64 -0.41 7.62
N VAL A 30 -0.44 0.09 7.85
CA VAL A 30 0.16 0.18 9.20
C VAL A 30 0.29 1.61 9.70
N ASP A 31 0.13 2.60 8.80
CA ASP A 31 0.35 4.01 9.13
C ASP A 31 -0.60 4.96 8.37
N LYS A 32 -0.89 6.09 9.01
CA LYS A 32 -1.66 7.22 8.48
C LYS A 32 -0.70 8.22 7.83
N CYS A 33 -0.93 8.50 6.55
CA CYS A 33 -0.24 9.60 5.89
C CYS A 33 -1.02 10.90 6.12
N ALA A 34 -0.58 11.73 7.06
CA ALA A 34 -1.22 12.99 7.40
C ALA A 34 -1.15 14.04 6.26
N GLY A 35 -0.08 14.02 5.45
CA GLY A 35 0.11 14.93 4.33
C GLY A 35 -0.56 14.51 3.01
N CYS A 36 -1.18 13.32 2.96
CA CYS A 36 -1.76 12.79 1.74
C CYS A 36 -3.21 13.26 1.53
N LYS A 37 -3.60 13.49 0.27
CA LYS A 37 -5.01 13.81 -0.08
C LYS A 37 -5.93 12.64 0.29
N LEU A 38 -6.96 12.94 1.09
CA LEU A 38 -7.96 11.96 1.52
C LEU A 38 -8.58 11.23 0.33
N GLY A 39 -8.74 9.91 0.47
CA GLY A 39 -9.41 9.05 -0.50
C GLY A 39 -8.61 8.66 -1.75
N ASN A 40 -7.51 9.36 -2.06
CA ASN A 40 -6.83 9.22 -3.36
C ASN A 40 -5.38 8.74 -3.28
N ALA A 41 -4.81 8.58 -2.08
CA ALA A 41 -3.38 8.33 -1.92
C ALA A 41 -3.04 7.27 -0.86
N ILE A 42 -2.08 6.41 -1.20
CA ILE A 42 -1.40 5.48 -0.31
C ILE A 42 0.10 5.73 -0.42
N ASP A 43 0.71 6.16 0.68
CA ASP A 43 2.17 6.23 0.80
C ASP A 43 2.73 4.83 1.04
N LEU A 44 3.60 4.38 0.14
CA LEU A 44 4.12 3.02 0.10
C LEU A 44 5.54 3.01 0.63
N THR A 45 5.89 1.95 1.37
CA THR A 45 7.30 1.68 1.65
C THR A 45 8.07 1.51 0.33
N PRO A 46 9.37 1.83 0.28
CA PRO A 46 10.17 1.65 -0.93
C PRO A 46 10.10 0.22 -1.49
N LYS A 47 9.99 -0.79 -0.60
CA LYS A 47 9.83 -2.20 -0.98
C LYS A 47 8.51 -2.43 -1.74
N ALA A 48 7.39 -1.93 -1.22
CA ALA A 48 6.09 -2.06 -1.88
C ALA A 48 6.03 -1.27 -3.19
N PHE A 49 6.59 -0.05 -3.20
CA PHE A 49 6.64 0.80 -4.40
C PHE A 49 7.39 0.11 -5.55
N LYS A 50 8.57 -0.47 -5.28
CA LYS A 50 9.38 -1.18 -6.28
C LYS A 50 8.62 -2.32 -6.97
N LEU A 51 7.75 -3.02 -6.24
CA LEU A 51 6.93 -4.09 -6.82
C LEU A 51 5.92 -3.58 -7.86
N LEU A 52 5.46 -2.33 -7.71
CA LEU A 52 4.52 -1.68 -8.64
C LEU A 52 5.21 -0.86 -9.74
N SER A 53 6.47 -0.46 -9.54
CA SER A 53 7.23 0.40 -10.45
C SER A 53 8.30 -0.33 -11.28
N LYS A 54 8.28 -1.68 -11.29
CA LYS A 54 9.35 -2.50 -11.90
C LYS A 54 10.73 -2.16 -11.36
N GLY A 55 10.81 -1.84 -10.07
CA GLY A 55 12.06 -1.49 -9.38
C GLY A 55 12.49 -0.02 -9.47
N ASN A 56 11.82 0.82 -10.28
CA ASN A 56 12.21 2.20 -10.47
C ASN A 56 11.63 3.12 -9.39
N LEU A 57 12.46 3.68 -8.52
CA LEU A 57 12.01 4.64 -7.50
C LEU A 57 11.92 6.08 -8.03
N ASN A 58 12.62 6.40 -9.12
CA ASN A 58 12.71 7.77 -9.65
C ASN A 58 11.39 8.25 -10.28
N VAL A 59 10.42 7.34 -10.48
CA VAL A 59 9.08 7.71 -10.94
C VAL A 59 8.36 8.58 -9.89
N GLY A 60 8.61 8.33 -8.60
CA GLY A 60 8.07 9.10 -7.48
C GLY A 60 6.57 8.91 -7.20
N VAL A 61 5.73 8.93 -8.22
CA VAL A 61 4.27 8.81 -8.11
C VAL A 61 3.75 7.83 -9.18
N LEU A 62 2.89 6.90 -8.78
CA LEU A 62 2.27 5.93 -9.69
C LEU A 62 0.78 6.22 -9.83
N ASN A 63 0.25 6.08 -11.05
CA ASN A 63 -1.19 6.03 -11.29
C ASN A 63 -1.74 4.71 -10.76
N ILE A 64 -2.45 4.74 -9.62
CA ILE A 64 -2.93 3.52 -8.95
C ILE A 64 -4.44 3.53 -8.72
N SER A 65 -5.00 2.32 -8.65
CA SER A 65 -6.30 2.06 -8.04
C SER A 65 -6.11 1.09 -6.87
N PHE A 66 -6.96 1.20 -5.85
CA PHE A 66 -6.91 0.30 -4.71
C PHE A 66 -8.30 -0.06 -4.20
N LYS A 67 -8.43 -1.27 -3.67
CA LYS A 67 -9.67 -1.77 -3.07
C LYS A 67 -9.40 -2.61 -1.82
N PRO A 68 -10.29 -2.58 -0.82
CA PRO A 68 -10.17 -3.43 0.34
C PRO A 68 -10.27 -4.91 -0.05
N VAL A 69 -9.42 -5.73 0.54
CA VAL A 69 -9.42 -7.19 0.37
C VAL A 69 -9.19 -7.89 1.70
N ARG A 70 -9.53 -9.18 1.77
CA ARG A 70 -9.14 -10.00 2.92
C ARG A 70 -7.62 -10.11 2.98
N CYS A 71 -7.05 -9.90 4.16
CA CYS A 71 -5.62 -10.12 4.36
C CYS A 71 -5.25 -11.59 4.11
N PRO A 72 -4.16 -11.87 3.36
CA PRO A 72 -3.68 -13.23 3.15
C PRO A 72 -3.35 -13.94 4.48
N LYS A 73 -3.70 -15.22 4.60
CA LYS A 73 -3.50 -16.01 5.83
C LYS A 73 -2.06 -16.50 6.06
N LYS A 74 -1.09 -16.12 5.22
CA LYS A 74 0.27 -16.68 5.29
C LYS A 74 1.12 -16.01 6.38
N LYS A 75 1.70 -16.81 7.27
CA LYS A 75 2.82 -16.42 8.14
C LYS A 75 3.97 -15.87 7.27
N GLY A 76 4.55 -14.73 7.64
CA GLY A 76 5.81 -14.22 7.08
C GLY A 76 5.73 -13.24 5.90
N LEU A 77 4.57 -12.68 5.54
CA LEU A 77 4.42 -11.68 4.47
C LEU A 77 4.22 -10.24 4.95
N LEU A 78 4.25 -10.05 6.27
CA LEU A 78 4.28 -8.75 6.94
C LEU A 78 5.66 -8.65 7.59
N PRO A 79 6.32 -7.49 7.65
CA PRO A 79 7.25 -7.29 8.75
C PRO A 79 6.43 -7.58 10.01
N ASP A 80 6.87 -8.59 10.76
CA ASP A 80 6.49 -8.70 12.15
C ASP A 80 6.71 -7.29 12.72
N LEU A 81 5.62 -6.63 13.11
CA LEU A 81 5.72 -5.37 13.84
C LEU A 81 6.75 -5.61 14.94
N PRO A 82 7.77 -4.75 15.10
CA PRO A 82 8.62 -4.87 16.26
C PRO A 82 7.71 -4.87 17.48
N VAL A 83 7.81 -5.95 18.27
CA VAL A 83 7.37 -5.94 19.64
C VAL A 83 8.29 -4.95 20.34
N LEU A 84 7.66 -3.88 20.84
CA LEU A 84 8.21 -2.77 21.64
C LEU A 84 9.00 -1.70 20.86
#